data_AF-F6DAT1-F1
#
_entry.id   AF-F6DAT1-F1
#
_cell.length_a   1.000
_cell.length_b   1.000
_cell.length_c   1.000
_cell.angle_alpha   90.00
_cell.angle_beta   90.00
_cell.angle_gamma   90.00
#
_symmetry.space_group_name_H-M   'P 1'
#
loop_
_entity.id
_entity.type
_entity.pdbx_description
1 polymer ?
#
loop_
_entity_poly.entity_id
_entity_poly.type
_entity_poly.pdbx_seq_one_letter_code
_entity_poly.pdbx_strand_id
1 'polypeptide(L)'
;MKTTKWHSMRLKSLSLIAAPLLMVSVSATQAGADNSALADSKPLVIQIESVVMGTDGQMRVRVNGQYLTRHSERDGIRVLDMNFDQVQVQAQGQVFWMKPHHTLTLEDLTPR
;
A
#
# COMPACT_ATOMS: atom_id res chain seq x y z
N MET A 1 26.18 32.47 -29.78
CA MET A 1 27.50 31.81 -29.94
C MET A 1 28.21 31.75 -28.59
N LYS A 2 29.02 30.69 -28.36
CA LYS A 2 29.69 30.19 -27.13
C LYS A 2 28.81 29.26 -26.28
N THR A 3 28.68 27.95 -26.54
CA THR A 3 29.60 26.78 -26.58
C THR A 3 30.12 26.30 -25.22
N THR A 4 30.30 24.97 -25.16
CA THR A 4 31.17 24.16 -24.27
C THR A 4 30.56 23.75 -22.91
N LYS A 5 30.75 22.53 -22.36
CA LYS A 5 31.62 21.39 -22.69
C LYS A 5 31.15 20.15 -21.91
N TRP A 6 31.33 18.97 -22.51
CA TRP A 6 31.14 17.65 -21.92
C TRP A 6 32.25 17.27 -20.90
N HIS A 7 31.91 16.43 -19.92
CA HIS A 7 32.78 15.48 -19.19
C HIS A 7 31.87 14.28 -18.87
N SER A 8 32.01 13.02 -19.31
CA SER A 8 33.11 12.12 -19.67
C SER A 8 33.90 11.53 -18.49
N MET A 9 33.82 10.19 -18.39
CA MET A 9 34.75 9.21 -17.78
C MET A 9 34.63 8.98 -16.25
N ARG A 10 34.81 7.77 -15.67
CA ARG A 10 35.20 6.42 -16.15
C ARG A 10 34.91 5.35 -15.07
N LEU A 11 34.83 4.10 -15.52
CA LEU A 11 34.84 2.80 -14.81
C LEU A 11 35.81 2.67 -13.61
N LYS A 12 35.44 1.79 -12.65
CA LYS A 12 36.16 0.57 -12.15
C LYS A 12 35.63 0.24 -10.74
N SER A 13 35.20 -0.97 -10.41
CA SER A 13 36.09 -2.12 -10.25
C SER A 13 35.27 -3.40 -9.97
N LEU A 14 35.73 -4.50 -10.57
CA LEU A 14 35.36 -5.86 -10.21
C LEU A 14 35.99 -6.23 -8.85
N SER A 15 35.31 -7.05 -8.06
CA SER A 15 35.99 -8.05 -7.23
C SER A 15 35.25 -9.37 -7.32
N LEU A 16 35.86 -10.29 -8.06
CA LEU A 16 35.65 -11.73 -7.96
C LEU A 16 36.22 -12.20 -6.63
N ILE A 17 35.44 -12.89 -5.81
CA ILE A 17 35.99 -13.85 -4.85
C ILE A 17 35.17 -15.13 -5.01
N ALA A 18 35.81 -16.13 -5.60
CA ALA A 18 35.36 -17.50 -5.66
C ALA A 18 35.90 -18.27 -4.45
N ALA A 19 35.05 -19.03 -3.76
CA ALA A 19 35.44 -20.25 -3.08
C ALA A 19 34.19 -21.12 -2.82
N PRO A 20 34.16 -22.37 -3.31
CA PRO A 20 33.10 -23.35 -3.03
C PRO A 20 33.46 -24.15 -1.77
N LEU A 21 32.46 -24.69 -1.06
CA LEU A 21 32.60 -25.97 -0.35
C LEU A 21 31.21 -26.54 -0.03
N LEU A 22 31.06 -27.81 -0.40
CA LEU A 22 29.89 -28.66 -0.22
C LEU A 22 29.51 -28.83 1.25
N MET A 23 28.20 -28.99 1.53
CA MET A 23 27.71 -30.19 2.21
C MET A 23 26.30 -30.56 1.73
N VAL A 24 26.20 -31.78 1.23
CA VAL A 24 24.97 -32.53 0.96
C VAL A 24 24.35 -32.97 2.28
N SER A 25 23.04 -32.81 2.43
CA SER A 25 22.22 -33.70 3.26
C SER A 25 20.80 -33.76 2.68
N VAL A 26 20.36 -34.99 2.47
CA VAL A 26 19.19 -35.43 1.70
C VAL A 26 17.93 -35.50 2.57
N SER A 27 16.82 -35.08 1.95
CA SER A 27 15.41 -35.44 2.11
C SER A 27 14.82 -35.65 3.51
N ALA A 28 14.03 -34.66 3.95
CA ALA A 28 12.77 -34.93 4.63
C ALA A 28 11.64 -34.74 3.60
N THR A 29 11.14 -35.83 3.04
CA THR A 29 9.83 -35.84 2.38
C THR A 29 8.78 -35.61 3.47
N GLN A 30 8.34 -34.36 3.63
CA GLN A 30 7.08 -34.07 4.28
C GLN A 30 6.05 -33.81 3.19
N ALA A 31 5.36 -34.90 2.82
CA ALA A 31 4.07 -34.80 2.17
C ALA A 31 3.12 -34.07 3.14
N GLY A 32 2.70 -32.88 2.74
CA GLY A 32 1.86 -32.03 3.56
C GLY A 32 1.39 -30.86 2.74
N ALA A 33 0.45 -31.13 1.83
CA ALA A 33 -0.54 -30.22 1.29
C ALA A 33 -0.10 -28.76 1.08
N ASP A 34 0.04 -28.40 -0.20
CA ASP A 34 -0.63 -27.23 -0.78
C ASP A 34 -1.44 -26.42 0.22
N ASN A 35 -0.76 -25.48 0.86
CA ASN A 35 -1.39 -24.26 1.29
C ASN A 35 -0.59 -23.17 0.59
N SER A 36 -0.72 -23.14 -0.74
CA SER A 36 -1.06 -21.88 -1.40
C SER A 36 -2.01 -21.19 -0.44
N ALA A 37 -1.47 -20.30 0.38
CA ALA A 37 -2.27 -19.42 1.20
C ALA A 37 -3.11 -18.70 0.17
N LEU A 38 -4.34 -19.21 -0.02
CA LEU A 38 -5.44 -18.47 -0.55
C LEU A 38 -5.39 -17.21 0.30
N ALA A 39 -4.76 -16.16 -0.25
CA ALA A 39 -5.04 -14.82 0.18
C ALA A 39 -6.54 -14.76 -0.02
N ASP A 40 -7.26 -15.03 1.07
CA ASP A 40 -8.69 -14.88 1.14
C ASP A 40 -8.84 -13.40 0.87
N SER A 41 -9.03 -13.08 -0.41
CA SER A 41 -9.10 -11.72 -0.95
C SER A 41 -10.41 -11.17 -0.44
N LYS A 42 -10.43 -10.88 0.86
CA LYS A 42 -11.59 -10.36 1.55
C LYS A 42 -11.86 -9.00 0.93
N PRO A 43 -13.10 -8.75 0.49
CA PRO A 43 -13.44 -7.48 -0.09
C PRO A 43 -13.11 -6.39 0.93
N LEU A 44 -12.38 -5.37 0.49
CA LEU A 44 -12.07 -4.23 1.34
C LEU A 44 -13.29 -3.32 1.36
N VAL A 45 -13.95 -3.25 2.52
CA VAL A 45 -15.10 -2.37 2.73
C VAL A 45 -14.60 -1.03 3.31
N ILE A 46 -15.00 0.06 2.67
CA ILE A 46 -14.73 1.43 3.10
C ILE A 46 -16.07 2.09 3.36
N GLN A 47 -16.41 2.32 4.62
CA GLN A 47 -17.59 3.06 5.03
C GLN A 47 -17.18 4.42 5.56
N ILE A 48 -17.55 5.49 4.86
CA ILE A 48 -17.39 6.86 5.35
C ILE A 48 -18.67 7.23 6.08
N GLU A 49 -18.63 7.28 7.41
CA GLU A 49 -19.82 7.57 8.21
C GLU A 49 -20.08 9.07 8.31
N SER A 50 -19.09 9.86 8.72
CA SER A 50 -19.27 11.30 8.96
C SER A 50 -17.96 12.04 8.95
N VAL A 51 -17.98 13.33 8.62
CA VAL A 51 -16.85 14.25 8.80
C VAL A 51 -17.20 15.24 9.89
N VAL A 52 -16.31 15.40 10.87
CA VAL A 52 -16.51 16.27 12.03
C VAL A 52 -15.32 17.21 12.22
N MET A 53 -15.59 18.38 12.78
CA MET A 53 -14.56 19.26 13.29
C MET A 53 -14.29 18.93 14.75
N GLY A 54 -13.05 18.54 15.07
CA GLY A 54 -12.62 18.35 16.45
C GLY A 54 -12.56 19.67 17.21
N THR A 55 -12.61 19.61 18.55
CA THR A 55 -12.47 20.79 19.42
C THR A 55 -11.09 21.44 19.32
N ASP A 56 -10.11 20.71 18.79
CA ASP A 56 -8.75 21.16 18.46
C ASP A 56 -8.67 21.84 17.08
N GLY A 57 -9.79 22.01 16.38
CA GLY A 57 -9.83 22.59 15.04
C GLY A 57 -9.32 21.65 13.95
N GLN A 58 -9.08 20.37 14.27
CA GLN A 58 -8.69 19.37 13.28
C GLN A 58 -9.92 18.64 12.74
N MET A 59 -10.00 18.53 11.42
CA MET A 59 -11.03 17.75 10.77
C MET A 59 -10.73 16.26 10.89
N ARG A 60 -11.77 15.48 11.20
CA ARG A 60 -11.70 14.02 11.34
C ARG A 60 -12.82 13.38 10.57
N VAL A 61 -12.53 12.30 9.88
CA VAL A 61 -13.51 11.46 9.20
C VAL A 61 -13.66 10.15 9.96
N ARG A 62 -14.90 9.71 10.17
CA ARG A 62 -15.18 8.39 10.74
C ARG A 62 -15.24 7.36 9.60
N VAL A 63 -14.25 6.49 9.55
CA VAL A 63 -14.10 5.41 8.55
C VAL A 63 -14.17 4.08 9.28
N ASN A 64 -15.10 3.21 8.88
CA ASN A 64 -15.29 1.88 9.49
C ASN A 64 -15.34 1.92 11.04
N GLY A 65 -16.07 2.89 11.60
CA GLY A 65 -16.20 3.09 13.05
C GLY A 65 -15.07 3.89 13.71
N GLN A 66 -13.96 4.19 13.01
CA GLN A 66 -12.76 4.82 13.57
C GLN A 66 -12.56 6.24 13.05
N TYR A 67 -12.16 7.17 13.91
CA TYR A 67 -11.81 8.52 13.49
C TYR A 67 -10.38 8.58 12.94
N LEU A 68 -10.25 9.04 11.70
CA LEU A 68 -8.98 9.28 11.02
C LEU A 68 -8.85 10.78 10.69
N THR A 69 -7.63 11.30 10.82
CA THR A 69 -7.27 12.65 10.37
C THR A 69 -6.73 12.62 8.95
N ARG A 70 -6.51 13.80 8.36
CA ARG A 70 -5.81 13.92 7.08
C ARG A 70 -4.43 13.24 7.16
N HIS A 71 -4.09 12.46 6.14
CA HIS A 71 -2.88 11.64 6.00
C HIS A 71 -2.76 10.42 6.94
N SER A 72 -3.76 10.16 7.78
CA SER A 72 -3.80 8.91 8.57
C SER A 72 -4.17 7.72 7.69
N GLU A 73 -3.63 6.56 8.02
CA GLU A 73 -3.95 5.29 7.37
C GLU A 73 -4.36 4.25 8.40
N ARG A 74 -5.39 3.46 8.06
CA ARG A 74 -5.83 2.34 8.87
C ARG A 74 -6.52 1.29 8.01
N ASP A 75 -6.29 0.01 8.31
CA ASP A 75 -6.90 -1.13 7.61
C ASP A 75 -6.74 -1.07 6.07
N GLY A 76 -5.61 -0.55 5.59
CA GLY A 76 -5.33 -0.37 4.16
C GLY A 76 -6.05 0.81 3.50
N ILE A 77 -6.69 1.67 4.29
CA ILE A 77 -7.40 2.87 3.86
C ILE A 77 -6.64 4.10 4.36
N ARG A 78 -6.06 4.85 3.43
CA ARG A 78 -5.36 6.10 3.70
C ARG A 78 -6.24 7.29 3.38
N VAL A 79 -6.39 8.22 4.31
CA VAL A 79 -7.14 9.45 4.05
C VAL A 79 -6.19 10.50 3.49
N LEU A 80 -6.42 10.94 2.25
CA LEU A 80 -5.59 11.93 1.58
C LEU A 80 -6.06 13.34 1.88
N ASP A 81 -7.37 13.58 1.73
CA ASP A 81 -7.99 14.87 1.99
C ASP A 81 -9.45 14.72 2.42
N MET A 82 -10.04 15.76 3.01
CA MET A 82 -11.44 15.78 3.44
C MET A 82 -12.00 17.20 3.57
N ASN A 83 -13.29 17.30 3.32
CA ASN A 83 -14.16 18.41 3.70
C ASN A 83 -15.53 17.84 4.14
N PHE A 84 -16.50 18.69 4.47
CA PHE A 84 -17.81 18.23 4.97
C PHE A 84 -18.67 17.50 3.91
N ASP A 85 -18.39 17.69 2.63
CA ASP A 85 -19.16 17.12 1.53
C ASP A 85 -18.48 15.90 0.90
N GLN A 86 -17.16 15.81 1.03
CA GLN A 86 -16.34 14.87 0.29
C GLN A 86 -15.06 14.49 1.05
N VAL A 87 -14.69 13.22 0.93
CA VAL A 87 -13.49 12.61 1.50
C VAL A 87 -12.73 11.93 0.39
N GLN A 88 -11.44 12.23 0.29
CA GLN A 88 -10.51 11.57 -0.61
C GLN A 88 -9.76 10.48 0.15
N VAL A 89 -9.94 9.23 -0.26
CA VAL A 89 -9.29 8.06 0.35
C VAL A 89 -8.49 7.31 -0.70
N GLN A 90 -7.40 6.67 -0.28
CA GLN A 90 -6.62 5.75 -1.08
C GLN A 90 -6.71 4.36 -0.45
N ALA A 91 -6.99 3.36 -1.27
CA ALA A 91 -7.08 1.96 -0.87
C ALA A 91 -6.66 1.07 -2.03
N GLN A 92 -5.92 -0.01 -1.76
CA GLN A 92 -5.38 -0.92 -2.79
C GLN A 92 -4.62 -0.18 -3.93
N GLY A 93 -3.94 0.92 -3.60
CA GLY A 93 -3.23 1.76 -4.58
C GLY A 93 -4.11 2.67 -5.44
N GLN A 94 -5.44 2.58 -5.33
CA GLN A 94 -6.39 3.43 -6.04
C GLN A 94 -6.91 4.57 -5.17
N VAL A 95 -7.30 5.69 -5.78
CA VAL A 95 -7.84 6.86 -5.08
C VAL A 95 -9.32 7.00 -5.38
N PHE A 96 -10.11 7.18 -4.33
CA PHE A 96 -11.56 7.32 -4.38
C PHE A 96 -11.99 8.64 -3.75
N TRP A 97 -13.00 9.25 -4.35
CA TRP A 97 -13.69 10.39 -3.80
C TRP A 97 -15.06 9.96 -3.34
N MET A 98 -15.31 10.02 -2.03
CA MET A 98 -16.51 9.50 -1.40
C MET A 98 -17.23 10.61 -0.65
N LYS A 99 -18.56 10.58 -0.64
CA LYS A 99 -19.36 11.44 0.23
C LYS A 99 -19.46 10.80 1.63
N PRO A 100 -19.68 11.60 2.69
CA PRO A 100 -20.11 11.05 3.97
C PRO A 100 -21.40 10.22 3.84
N HIS A 101 -21.61 9.30 4.78
CA HIS A 101 -22.68 8.31 4.77
C HIS A 101 -22.70 7.36 3.55
N HIS A 102 -21.54 7.16 2.90
CA HIS A 102 -21.41 6.27 1.75
C HIS A 102 -20.51 5.07 2.07
N THR A 103 -20.81 3.93 1.43
CA THR A 103 -20.03 2.70 1.55
C THR A 103 -19.55 2.27 0.18
N LEU A 104 -18.26 1.97 0.07
CA LEU A 104 -17.63 1.40 -1.11
C LEU A 104 -17.08 0.02 -0.74
N THR A 105 -17.37 -0.98 -1.56
CA THR A 105 -16.80 -2.32 -1.43
C THR A 105 -15.87 -2.54 -2.60
N LEU A 106 -14.58 -2.75 -2.33
CA LEU A 106 -13.61 -3.14 -3.34
C LEU A 106 -13.50 -4.66 -3.35
N GLU A 107 -13.92 -5.26 -4.44
CA GLU A 107 -13.62 -6.65 -4.75
C GLU A 107 -12.23 -6.73 -5.35
N ASP A 108 -11.43 -7.71 -4.90
CA ASP A 108 -10.05 -7.87 -5.35
C ASP A 108 -10.02 -8.20 -6.85
N LEU A 109 -9.53 -7.25 -7.65
CA LEU A 109 -9.39 -7.37 -9.10
C LEU A 109 -8.16 -8.20 -9.47
N THR A 110 -7.91 -9.34 -8.83
CA THR A 110 -6.95 -10.31 -9.36
C THR A 110 -7.50 -10.86 -10.68
N PRO A 111 -6.88 -10.58 -11.85
CA PRO A 111 -7.20 -11.34 -13.04
C PRO A 111 -6.81 -12.79 -12.77
N ARG A 112 -7.79 -13.69 -12.83
CA ARG A 112 -7.52 -15.13 -12.89
C ARG A 112 -6.80 -15.49 -14.19
#